data_AF-A0A931C9G3-F1
#
_entry.id   AF-A0A931C9G3-F1
#
_cell.length_a   1.000
_cell.length_b   1.000
_cell.length_c   1.000
_cell.angle_alpha   90.00
_cell.angle_beta   90.00
_cell.angle_gamma   90.00
#
_symmetry.space_group_name_H-M   'P 1'
#
loop_
_entity.id
_entity.type
_entity.pdbx_description
1 polymer ?
#
loop_
_entity_poly.entity_id
_entity_poly.type
_entity_poly.pdbx_seq_one_letter_code
_entity_poly.pdbx_strand_id
1 'polypeptide(L)'
;MSYTTSHRTSRGLSASVLVGGAFLLSTVANLAFRVADILFTDSDPYRPEGPVESIVSIAVVGGIGLLVALAVALPLIRDPARARVGAIVLGSLALVTLPVWWSGAPAVLGAAAAWLAGLTRDGSPQPGVARGFGIVGFVVAVLVVVGVFAGNLASLLG
;
A
#
# COMPACT_ATOMS: atom_id res chain seq x y z
N MET A 1 45.13 5.32 -17.50
CA MET A 1 44.40 4.26 -16.77
C MET A 1 43.03 4.83 -16.43
N SER A 2 42.04 4.60 -17.29
CA SER A 2 40.72 5.23 -17.19
C SER A 2 39.80 4.38 -16.34
N TYR A 3 39.33 4.91 -15.21
CA TYR A 3 38.32 4.27 -14.38
C TYR A 3 36.97 4.38 -15.09
N THR A 4 36.49 3.27 -15.65
CA THR A 4 35.11 3.16 -16.14
C THR A 4 34.18 3.13 -14.93
N THR A 5 33.60 4.29 -14.60
CA THR A 5 32.56 4.40 -13.58
C THR A 5 31.35 3.60 -14.06
N SER A 6 31.20 2.37 -13.55
CA SER A 6 30.05 1.52 -13.84
C SER A 6 28.81 2.17 -13.21
N HIS A 7 28.04 2.91 -14.03
CA HIS A 7 26.70 3.34 -13.66
C HIS A 7 25.84 2.08 -13.53
N ARG A 8 25.72 1.54 -12.30
CA ARG A 8 24.67 0.59 -11.97
C ARG A 8 23.34 1.28 -12.21
N THR A 9 22.69 0.95 -13.32
CA THR A 9 21.26 1.22 -13.53
C THR A 9 20.50 0.69 -12.31
N SER A 10 19.97 1.57 -11.47
CA SER A 10 19.11 1.20 -10.35
C SER A 10 17.75 0.75 -10.91
N ARG A 11 17.65 -0.54 -11.22
CA ARG A 11 16.39 -1.18 -11.62
C ARG A 11 15.52 -1.37 -10.36
N GLY A 12 14.58 -0.46 -10.13
CA GLY A 12 13.61 -0.56 -9.04
C GLY A 12 12.46 0.42 -9.22
N LEU A 13 11.30 0.14 -8.62
CA LEU A 13 10.16 1.05 -8.54
C LEU A 13 10.54 2.26 -7.67
N SER A 14 10.18 3.47 -8.11
CA SER A 14 10.30 4.67 -7.27
C SER A 14 9.35 4.56 -6.08
N ALA A 15 9.75 5.13 -4.96
CA ALA A 15 8.96 5.14 -3.73
C ALA A 15 7.54 5.67 -3.92
N SER A 16 7.42 6.78 -4.66
CA SER A 16 6.15 7.42 -4.95
C SER A 16 5.26 6.52 -5.81
N VAL A 17 5.85 5.78 -6.76
CA VAL A 17 5.11 4.83 -7.60
C VAL A 17 4.69 3.60 -6.81
N LEU A 18 5.50 3.15 -5.85
CA LEU A 18 5.17 2.01 -5.00
C LEU A 18 4.02 2.35 -4.04
N VAL A 19 4.15 3.43 -3.26
CA VAL A 19 3.14 3.82 -2.26
C VAL A 19 1.89 4.39 -2.93
N GLY A 20 2.08 5.27 -3.92
CA GLY A 20 0.97 5.83 -4.70
C GLY A 20 0.26 4.78 -5.53
N GLY A 21 0.99 3.86 -6.15
CA GLY A 21 0.42 2.74 -6.90
C GLY A 21 -0.35 1.79 -6.00
N ALA A 22 0.18 1.45 -4.81
CA ALA A 22 -0.55 0.65 -3.83
C ALA A 22 -1.86 1.31 -3.40
N PHE A 23 -1.87 2.62 -3.14
CA PHE A 23 -3.09 3.37 -2.80
C PHE A 23 -4.09 3.41 -3.97
N LEU A 24 -3.62 3.75 -5.18
CA LEU A 24 -4.47 3.81 -6.36
C LEU A 24 -5.10 2.46 -6.67
N LEU A 25 -4.33 1.37 -6.61
CA LEU A 25 -4.80 0.03 -6.96
C LEU A 25 -5.69 -0.59 -5.88
N SER A 26 -5.39 -0.37 -4.59
CA SER A 26 -6.16 -1.01 -3.50
C SER A 26 -7.36 -0.19 -3.05
N THR A 27 -7.25 1.14 -3.05
CA THR A 27 -8.27 2.04 -2.51
C THR A 27 -9.06 2.68 -3.64
N VAL A 28 -8.39 3.37 -4.58
CA VAL A 28 -9.09 4.16 -5.62
C VAL A 28 -9.76 3.26 -6.65
N ALA A 29 -9.10 2.22 -7.13
CA ALA A 29 -9.72 1.26 -8.05
C ALA A 29 -10.91 0.56 -7.40
N ASN A 30 -10.79 0.18 -6.11
CA ASN A 30 -11.90 -0.42 -5.37
C ASN A 30 -13.09 0.53 -5.22
N LEU A 31 -12.84 1.80 -4.92
CA LEU A 31 -13.88 2.84 -4.95
C LEU A 31 -14.54 2.95 -6.32
N ALA A 32 -13.74 2.95 -7.40
CA ALA A 32 -14.25 3.07 -8.76
C ALA A 32 -15.16 1.89 -9.14
N PHE A 33 -14.79 0.65 -8.75
CA PHE A 33 -15.65 -0.52 -8.95
C PHE A 33 -16.97 -0.40 -8.19
N ARG A 34 -16.95 0.04 -6.93
CA ARG A 34 -18.18 0.24 -6.14
C ARG A 34 -19.07 1.35 -6.68
N VAL A 35 -18.48 2.45 -7.12
CA VAL A 35 -19.23 3.54 -7.79
C VAL A 35 -19.84 3.05 -9.10
N ALA A 36 -19.10 2.26 -9.89
CA ALA A 36 -19.62 1.67 -11.12
C ALA A 36 -20.79 0.73 -10.83
N ASP A 37 -20.69 -0.13 -9.81
CA ASP A 37 -21.76 -1.07 -9.46
C ASP A 37 -23.05 -0.35 -9.05
N ILE A 38 -22.94 0.75 -8.29
CA ILE A 38 -24.07 1.63 -7.95
C ILE A 38 -24.67 2.27 -9.21
N LEU A 39 -23.83 2.78 -10.11
CA LEU A 39 -24.29 3.51 -11.30
C LEU A 39 -24.89 2.60 -12.37
N PHE A 40 -24.46 1.34 -12.47
CA PHE A 40 -24.84 0.43 -13.56
C PHE A 40 -25.81 -0.67 -13.16
N THR A 41 -25.81 -1.12 -11.90
CA THR A 41 -26.55 -2.32 -11.51
C THR A 41 -27.73 -2.00 -10.58
N ASP A 42 -27.79 -0.83 -9.94
CA ASP A 42 -28.80 -0.44 -8.92
C ASP A 42 -29.04 -1.51 -7.84
N SER A 43 -28.10 -2.45 -7.74
CA SER A 43 -28.18 -3.67 -6.95
C SER A 43 -27.22 -3.51 -5.81
N ASP A 44 -27.76 -3.68 -4.62
CA ASP A 44 -27.09 -3.46 -3.35
C ASP A 44 -26.88 -4.83 -2.71
N PRO A 45 -25.80 -5.57 -3.06
CA PRO A 45 -25.54 -6.90 -2.50
C PRO A 45 -25.17 -6.87 -1.01
N TYR A 46 -25.13 -5.70 -0.37
CA TYR A 46 -24.81 -5.52 1.05
C TYR A 46 -25.76 -4.50 1.73
N ARG A 47 -26.97 -4.89 2.18
CA ARG A 47 -27.77 -4.04 3.11
C ARG A 47 -27.64 -4.51 4.54
N PRO A 48 -27.32 -3.63 5.51
CA PRO A 48 -28.03 -2.37 5.79
C PRO A 48 -27.16 -1.10 5.86
N GLU A 49 -25.90 -1.13 5.41
CA GLU A 49 -25.06 0.07 5.26
C GLU A 49 -25.23 0.56 3.82
N GLY A 50 -25.66 1.80 3.60
CA GLY A 50 -25.89 2.27 2.23
C GLY A 50 -24.62 2.16 1.37
N PRO A 51 -24.74 2.03 0.04
CA PRO A 51 -23.56 2.02 -0.85
C PRO A 51 -22.65 3.24 -0.62
N VAL A 52 -23.26 4.36 -0.21
CA VAL A 52 -22.59 5.57 0.24
C VAL A 52 -21.80 5.37 1.54
N GLU A 53 -22.33 4.68 2.54
CA GLU A 53 -21.61 4.38 3.79
C GLU A 53 -20.41 3.48 3.55
N SER A 54 -20.53 2.49 2.66
CA SER A 54 -19.41 1.61 2.31
C SER A 54 -18.31 2.37 1.56
N ILE A 55 -18.67 3.26 0.64
CA ILE A 55 -17.72 4.17 -0.04
C ILE A 55 -17.03 5.09 0.96
N VAL A 56 -17.78 5.69 1.89
CA VAL A 56 -17.24 6.59 2.91
C VAL A 56 -16.30 5.83 3.84
N SER A 57 -16.66 4.62 4.28
CA SER A 57 -15.81 3.77 5.12
C SER A 57 -14.48 3.44 4.45
N ILE A 58 -14.50 3.01 3.18
CA ILE A 58 -13.28 2.70 2.42
C ILE A 58 -12.44 3.96 2.20
N ALA A 59 -13.07 5.08 1.83
CA ALA A 59 -12.37 6.34 1.60
C ALA A 59 -11.72 6.89 2.87
N VAL A 60 -12.43 6.86 4.00
CA VAL A 60 -11.93 7.35 5.29
C VAL A 60 -10.81 6.45 5.82
N VAL A 61 -11.02 5.13 5.85
CA VAL A 61 -10.01 4.21 6.38
C VAL A 61 -8.78 4.15 5.48
N GLY A 62 -8.95 4.07 4.16
CA GLY A 62 -7.86 4.10 3.19
C GLY A 62 -7.11 5.44 3.19
N GLY A 63 -7.85 6.55 3.27
CA GLY A 63 -7.28 7.90 3.36
C GLY A 63 -6.48 8.13 4.64
N ILE A 64 -7.00 7.73 5.80
CA ILE A 64 -6.26 7.80 7.07
C ILE A 64 -5.02 6.91 7.01
N GLY A 65 -5.12 5.70 6.47
CA GLY A 65 -3.98 4.81 6.26
C GLY A 65 -2.87 5.46 5.42
N LEU A 66 -3.23 6.15 4.35
CA LEU A 66 -2.30 6.91 3.52
C LEU A 66 -1.67 8.09 4.29
N LEU A 67 -2.48 8.87 5.00
CA LEU A 67 -1.98 9.99 5.80
C LEU A 67 -1.00 9.52 6.87
N VAL A 68 -1.29 8.44 7.58
CA VAL A 68 -0.39 7.83 8.57
C VAL A 68 0.88 7.33 7.91
N ALA A 69 0.77 6.63 6.78
CA ALA A 69 1.92 6.14 6.03
C ALA A 69 2.86 7.27 5.61
N LEU A 70 2.31 8.36 5.06
CA LEU A 70 3.09 9.52 4.62
C LEU A 70 3.64 10.33 5.81
N ALA A 71 2.83 10.56 6.84
CA ALA A 71 3.22 11.29 8.05
C ALA A 71 4.35 10.58 8.81
N VAL A 72 4.40 9.25 8.77
CA VAL A 72 5.51 8.47 9.35
C VAL A 72 6.68 8.38 8.38
N ALA A 73 6.48 8.07 7.10
CA ALA A 73 7.58 7.79 6.19
C ALA A 73 8.37 9.06 5.77
N LEU A 74 7.70 10.19 5.51
CA LEU A 74 8.35 11.43 5.07
C LEU A 74 9.37 12.01 6.07
N PRO A 75 9.08 12.10 7.39
CA PRO A 75 10.08 12.58 8.34
C PRO A 75 11.16 11.55 8.65
N LEU A 76 10.84 10.25 8.60
CA LEU A 76 11.77 9.20 9.00
C LEU A 76 12.79 8.83 7.91
N ILE A 77 12.51 9.09 6.63
CA ILE A 77 13.42 8.69 5.55
C ILE A 77 14.75 9.46 5.51
N ARG A 78 14.79 10.66 6.10
CA ARG A 78 16.00 11.50 6.10
C ARG A 78 17.14 10.93 6.97
N ASP A 79 16.82 10.04 7.90
CA ASP A 79 17.79 9.45 8.83
C ASP A 79 17.75 7.92 8.73
N PRO A 80 18.85 7.24 8.36
CA PRO A 80 18.87 5.80 8.18
C PRO A 80 18.53 5.01 9.45
N ALA A 81 18.82 5.54 10.64
CA ALA A 81 18.45 4.88 11.90
C ALA A 81 16.93 4.94 12.12
N ARG A 82 16.32 6.08 11.81
CA ARG A 82 14.86 6.30 11.95
C ARG A 82 14.08 5.56 10.86
N ALA A 83 14.60 5.48 9.64
CA ALA A 83 14.00 4.71 8.56
C ALA A 83 13.88 3.22 8.91
N ARG A 84 14.86 2.64 9.63
CA ARG A 84 14.76 1.24 10.11
C ARG A 84 13.59 1.05 11.07
N VAL A 85 13.45 1.93 12.05
CA VAL A 85 12.36 1.87 13.02
C VAL A 85 11.02 2.05 12.30
N GLY A 86 10.93 3.02 11.38
CA GLY A 86 9.75 3.23 10.57
C GLY A 86 9.37 2.03 9.71
N ALA A 87 10.35 1.33 9.11
CA ALA A 87 10.09 0.12 8.34
C ALA A 87 9.51 -1.02 9.20
N ILE A 88 10.01 -1.18 10.43
CA ILE A 88 9.50 -2.18 11.38
C ILE A 88 8.10 -1.81 11.84
N VAL A 89 7.87 -0.55 12.23
CA VAL A 89 6.58 -0.07 12.74
C VAL A 89 5.52 -0.10 11.65
N LEU A 90 5.81 0.38 10.44
CA LEU A 90 4.85 0.33 9.33
C LEU A 90 4.63 -1.11 8.85
N GLY A 91 5.67 -1.96 8.87
CA GLY A 91 5.54 -3.37 8.53
C GLY A 91 4.68 -4.13 9.54
N SER A 92 4.83 -3.87 10.84
CA SER A 92 3.96 -4.46 11.87
C SER A 92 2.54 -3.90 11.79
N LEU A 93 2.39 -2.60 11.55
CA LEU A 93 1.07 -1.98 11.38
C LEU A 93 0.35 -2.53 10.15
N ALA A 94 1.06 -2.83 9.06
CA ALA A 94 0.49 -3.49 7.88
C ALA A 94 -0.08 -4.88 8.22
N LEU A 95 0.58 -5.63 9.09
CA LEU A 95 0.08 -6.94 9.55
C LEU A 95 -1.15 -6.78 10.47
N VAL A 96 -1.10 -5.82 11.40
CA VAL A 96 -2.22 -5.54 12.31
C VAL A 96 -3.45 -5.02 11.57
N THR A 97 -3.25 -4.34 10.44
CA THR A 97 -4.34 -3.81 9.60
C THR A 97 -4.83 -4.80 8.54
N LEU A 98 -4.34 -6.04 8.52
CA LEU A 98 -4.86 -7.08 7.62
C LEU A 98 -6.38 -7.35 7.77
N PRO A 99 -6.99 -7.29 8.96
CA PRO A 99 -8.44 -7.45 9.07
C PRO A 99 -9.20 -6.42 8.23
N VAL A 100 -8.69 -5.19 8.08
CA VAL A 100 -9.31 -4.10 7.29
C VAL A 100 -8.83 -4.08 5.83
N TRP A 101 -8.43 -5.22 5.26
CA TRP A 101 -7.86 -5.33 3.91
C TRP A 101 -8.72 -4.74 2.80
N TRP A 102 -10.06 -4.73 2.97
CA TRP A 102 -11.00 -4.13 2.02
C TRP A 102 -10.79 -2.62 1.82
N SER A 103 -10.16 -1.93 2.77
CA SER A 103 -9.90 -0.48 2.72
C SER A 103 -8.64 -0.09 1.95
N GLY A 104 -7.75 -1.05 1.65
CA GLY A 104 -6.43 -0.79 1.07
C GLY A 104 -5.37 -0.24 2.04
N ALA A 105 -5.73 0.11 3.28
CA ALA A 105 -4.79 0.56 4.31
C ALA A 105 -3.57 -0.37 4.53
N PRO A 106 -3.71 -1.70 4.66
CA PRO A 106 -2.54 -2.58 4.82
C PRO A 106 -1.60 -2.57 3.60
N ALA A 107 -2.13 -2.31 2.39
CA ALA A 107 -1.29 -2.20 1.20
C ALA A 107 -0.44 -0.94 1.20
N VAL A 108 -1.02 0.19 1.61
CA VAL A 108 -0.31 1.47 1.67
C VAL A 108 0.75 1.46 2.77
N LEU A 109 0.41 0.92 3.95
CA LEU A 109 1.36 0.75 5.05
C LEU A 109 2.48 -0.23 4.69
N GLY A 110 2.15 -1.35 4.04
CA GLY A 110 3.13 -2.33 3.57
C GLY A 110 4.06 -1.76 2.50
N ALA A 111 3.54 -0.97 1.55
CA ALA A 111 4.32 -0.25 0.55
C ALA A 111 5.24 0.81 1.17
N ALA A 112 4.77 1.54 2.19
CA ALA A 112 5.58 2.52 2.90
C ALA A 112 6.66 1.86 3.77
N ALA A 113 6.39 0.69 4.36
CA ALA A 113 7.40 -0.12 5.05
C ALA A 113 8.49 -0.59 4.08
N ALA A 114 8.10 -1.05 2.88
CA ALA A 114 9.02 -1.45 1.82
C ALA A 114 9.88 -0.27 1.32
N TRP A 115 9.29 0.92 1.21
CA TRP A 115 10.00 2.15 0.90
C TRP A 115 11.07 2.48 1.95
N LEU A 116 10.70 2.53 3.24
CA LEU A 116 11.63 2.84 4.33
C LEU A 116 12.71 1.77 4.53
N ALA A 117 12.42 0.51 4.20
CA ALA A 117 13.40 -0.57 4.19
C ALA A 117 14.44 -0.45 3.05
N GLY A 118 14.25 0.50 2.13
CA GLY A 118 15.14 0.74 1.00
C GLY A 118 14.97 -0.28 -0.13
N LEU A 119 13.76 -0.84 -0.30
CA LEU A 119 13.44 -1.72 -1.43
C LEU A 119 13.10 -0.94 -2.71
N THR A 120 12.92 0.37 -2.60
CA THR A 120 12.65 1.28 -3.73
C THR A 120 13.93 1.84 -4.32
N ARG A 121 13.87 2.28 -5.59
CA ARG A 121 14.99 2.89 -6.30
C ARG A 121 15.66 4.05 -5.57
N ASP A 122 14.87 4.81 -4.81
CA ASP A 122 15.31 6.04 -4.14
C ASP A 122 15.87 5.78 -2.72
N GLY A 123 15.87 4.53 -2.26
CA GLY A 123 16.24 4.16 -0.89
C GLY A 123 17.62 3.52 -0.79
N SER A 124 18.31 3.78 0.32
CA SER A 124 19.49 3.01 0.72
C SER A 124 19.05 1.69 1.37
N PRO A 125 19.48 0.52 0.86
CA PRO A 125 19.07 -0.77 1.42
C PRO A 125 19.42 -0.89 2.91
N GLN A 126 18.41 -1.12 3.76
CA GLN A 126 18.66 -1.32 5.19
C GLN A 126 19.08 -2.78 5.45
N PRO A 127 20.11 -3.02 6.28
CA PRO A 127 20.48 -4.37 6.70
C PRO A 127 19.60 -4.88 7.85
N GLY A 128 19.44 -6.21 7.95
CA GLY A 128 18.84 -6.90 9.09
C GLY A 128 17.30 -6.91 9.11
N VAL A 129 16.73 -6.91 10.32
CA VAL A 129 15.29 -7.10 10.58
C VAL A 129 14.40 -6.07 9.86
N ALA A 130 14.86 -4.83 9.73
CA ALA A 130 14.14 -3.79 9.00
C ALA A 130 13.87 -4.17 7.52
N ARG A 131 14.81 -4.90 6.88
CA ARG A 131 14.61 -5.40 5.52
C ARG A 131 13.57 -6.50 5.46
N GLY A 132 13.56 -7.39 6.45
CA GLY A 132 12.56 -8.44 6.59
C GLY A 132 11.15 -7.86 6.66
N PHE A 133 10.92 -6.88 7.55
CA PHE A 133 9.64 -6.18 7.66
C PHE A 133 9.25 -5.41 6.40
N GLY A 134 10.23 -4.82 5.69
CA GLY A 134 9.97 -4.21 4.38
C GLY A 134 9.50 -5.22 3.31
N ILE A 135 10.12 -6.40 3.27
CA ILE A 135 9.72 -7.47 2.33
C ILE A 135 8.33 -8.00 2.69
N VAL A 136 8.08 -8.27 3.97
CA VAL A 136 6.77 -8.73 4.43
C VAL A 136 5.70 -7.68 4.12
N GLY A 137 5.98 -6.41 4.38
CA GLY A 137 5.09 -5.30 4.01
C GLY A 137 4.82 -5.24 2.50
N PHE A 138 5.84 -5.43 1.66
CA PHE A 138 5.66 -5.49 0.22
C PHE A 138 4.77 -6.67 -0.21
N VAL A 139 4.99 -7.86 0.36
CA VAL A 139 4.16 -9.05 0.08
C VAL A 139 2.72 -8.81 0.49
N VAL A 140 2.49 -8.24 1.69
CA VAL A 140 1.14 -7.85 2.14
C VAL A 140 0.50 -6.88 1.16
N ALA A 141 1.25 -5.88 0.68
CA ALA A 141 0.71 -4.93 -0.29
C ALA A 141 0.26 -5.58 -1.60
N VAL A 142 1.07 -6.50 -2.13
CA VAL A 142 0.68 -7.26 -3.33
C VAL A 142 -0.54 -8.13 -3.05
N LEU A 143 -0.55 -8.87 -1.94
CA LEU A 143 -1.66 -9.76 -1.58
C LEU A 143 -2.98 -9.01 -1.39
N VAL A 144 -2.95 -7.84 -0.76
CA VAL A 144 -4.15 -7.01 -0.56
C VAL A 144 -4.66 -6.49 -1.90
N VAL A 145 -3.79 -6.01 -2.80
CA VAL A 145 -4.21 -5.58 -4.15
C VAL A 145 -4.85 -6.75 -4.90
N VAL A 146 -4.22 -7.93 -4.89
CA VAL A 146 -4.78 -9.13 -5.54
C VAL A 146 -6.11 -9.52 -4.92
N GLY A 147 -6.23 -9.51 -3.59
CA GLY A 147 -7.48 -9.83 -2.88
C GLY A 147 -8.61 -8.88 -3.23
N VAL A 148 -8.34 -7.57 -3.31
CA VAL A 148 -9.33 -6.55 -3.69
C VAL A 148 -9.82 -6.79 -5.12
N PHE A 149 -8.91 -7.01 -6.07
CA PHE A 149 -9.29 -7.30 -7.46
C PHE A 149 -10.03 -8.63 -7.59
N ALA A 150 -9.60 -9.68 -6.91
CA ALA A 150 -10.27 -10.98 -6.91
C ALA A 150 -11.68 -10.87 -6.30
N GLY A 151 -11.86 -10.10 -5.22
CA GLY A 151 -13.16 -9.83 -4.64
C GLY A 151 -14.10 -9.08 -5.59
N ASN A 152 -13.61 -8.03 -6.24
CA ASN A 152 -14.38 -7.27 -7.24
C ASN A 152 -14.72 -8.11 -8.49
N LEU A 153 -13.81 -8.99 -8.92
CA LEU A 153 -14.09 -9.88 -10.05
C LEU A 153 -15.09 -10.96 -9.67
N ALA A 154 -14.99 -11.52 -8.46
CA ALA A 154 -15.94 -12.49 -7.95
C ALA A 154 -17.35 -11.90 -7.81
N SER A 155 -17.48 -10.63 -7.40
CA SER A 155 -18.79 -9.95 -7.35
C SER A 155 -19.36 -9.62 -8.73
N LEU A 156 -18.53 -9.48 -9.75
CA LEU A 156 -19.00 -9.26 -11.13
C LEU A 156 -19.39 -10.54 -11.86
N LEU A 157 -18.79 -11.68 -11.49
CA LEU A 157 -19.05 -12.99 -12.09
C LEU A 157 -20.10 -13.83 -11.32
N GLY A 158 -20.57 -13.34 -10.17
CA GLY A 158 -21.50 -14.02 -9.27
C GLY A 158 -22.83 -13.31 -9.17
#